data_AF-K7G3Y3-F1
#
_entry.id   AF-K7G3Y3-F1
#
_cell.length_a   1.000
_cell.length_b   1.000
_cell.length_c   1.000
_cell.angle_alpha   90.00
_cell.angle_beta   90.00
_cell.angle_gamma   90.00
#
_symmetry.space_group_name_H-M   'P 1'
#
loop_
_entity.id
_entity.type
_entity.pdbx_description
1 polymer ?
#
loop_
_entity_poly.entity_id
_entity_poly.type
_entity_poly.pdbx_seq_one_letter_code
_entity_poly.pdbx_strand_id
1 'polypeptide(L)'
;RPNVQIHPLLPKPRERKDYYMAYLVMAVCVFILYLLEHPWNYMAEYLTLHVTAQLISALLKGFCSFAEEIWHVSSRFMSKPTRSQIACLSPSLHYHMPLLLVSGFACKALFSGSCLQLFLKLILACLCHLLNFTFGLQHLFTVEMSEICEKNNRNVAHGLAWSYYVGYLKFVLPRLKDLISEFNRDNKNLLACKETWKLHILLPLSCEIYNDLEKADSHIQYCKDLPELVLDRAGTKRRVYKQSIYGVMGEDKKLSYCVVEYATPLQSLYAMSQDESAAFSRQDRLEQAQLFCRTLEEILQSSKECAGCYRLVVYEDSGDSNSHFLSKELLRHIRQQHLEEYAMCNGSHQPATFLSEEPVIMISNSELPGPLRSDGF
;
A
#
# COMPACT_ATOMS: atom_id res chain seq x y z
N ARG A 1 -5.04 28.00 28.70
CA ARG A 1 -4.05 27.31 27.84
C ARG A 1 -2.90 28.28 27.61
N PRO A 2 -1.64 27.93 27.90
CA PRO A 2 -0.53 28.81 27.58
C PRO A 2 -0.51 29.04 26.06
N ASN A 3 -0.30 30.29 25.67
CA ASN A 3 -0.28 30.72 24.28
C ASN A 3 1.03 30.18 23.65
N VAL A 4 0.98 28.96 23.13
CA VAL A 4 2.13 28.35 22.45
C VAL A 4 2.42 29.23 21.23
N GLN A 5 3.52 30.00 21.29
CA GLN A 5 4.00 30.75 20.14
C GLN A 5 4.45 29.76 19.07
N ILE A 6 3.52 29.44 18.16
CA ILE A 6 3.84 28.70 16.95
C ILE A 6 4.69 29.63 16.07
N HIS A 7 5.82 29.11 15.58
CA HIS A 7 6.73 29.86 14.72
C HIS A 7 5.98 30.48 13.53
N PRO A 8 6.21 31.76 13.17
CA PRO A 8 5.35 32.50 12.23
C PRO A 8 5.33 31.92 10.81
N LEU A 9 6.34 31.13 10.44
CA LEU A 9 6.42 30.46 9.14
C LEU A 9 5.70 29.10 9.09
N LEU A 10 5.24 28.57 10.24
CA LEU A 10 4.54 27.29 10.25
C LEU A 10 3.05 27.51 9.93
N PRO A 11 2.47 26.70 9.02
CA PRO A 11 1.05 26.78 8.73
C PRO A 11 0.25 26.47 10.00
N LYS A 12 -0.75 27.31 10.27
CA LYS A 12 -1.70 27.05 11.35
C LYS A 12 -2.67 25.94 10.92
N PRO A 13 -3.20 25.16 11.86
CA PRO A 13 -4.28 24.22 11.58
C PRO A 13 -5.44 24.94 10.89
N ARG A 14 -6.06 24.29 9.90
CA ARG A 14 -7.19 24.88 9.19
C ARG A 14 -8.39 24.99 10.11
N GLU A 15 -8.89 26.21 10.23
CA GLU A 15 -10.17 26.50 10.89
C GLU A 15 -11.24 26.45 9.80
N ARG A 16 -12.30 25.66 10.00
CA ARG A 16 -13.44 25.36 9.09
C ARG A 16 -14.24 26.60 8.62
N LYS A 17 -13.56 27.61 8.08
CA LYS A 17 -14.09 28.92 7.69
C LYS A 17 -14.77 28.89 6.33
N ASP A 18 -14.43 27.91 5.51
CA ASP A 18 -15.10 27.51 4.28
C ASP A 18 -16.61 27.33 4.49
N TYR A 19 -17.03 26.68 5.59
CA TYR A 19 -18.46 26.51 5.90
C TYR A 19 -19.19 27.84 6.10
N TYR A 20 -18.59 28.81 6.78
CA TYR A 20 -19.23 30.13 6.99
C TYR A 20 -19.40 30.87 5.67
N MET A 21 -18.43 30.78 4.77
CA MET A 21 -18.54 31.36 3.43
C MET A 21 -19.64 30.68 2.61
N ALA A 22 -19.75 29.35 2.70
CA ALA A 22 -20.83 28.61 2.04
C ALA A 22 -22.21 29.05 2.56
N TYR A 23 -22.39 29.21 3.88
CA TYR A 23 -23.64 29.73 4.46
C TYR A 23 -23.97 31.16 3.98
N LEU A 24 -22.96 32.03 3.90
CA LEU A 24 -23.13 33.39 3.39
C LEU A 24 -23.62 33.39 1.93
N VAL A 25 -22.97 32.60 1.07
CA VAL A 25 -23.37 32.47 -0.35
C VAL A 25 -24.78 31.92 -0.47
N MET A 26 -25.11 30.88 0.31
CA MET A 26 -26.48 30.32 0.34
C MET A 26 -27.52 31.37 0.75
N ALA A 27 -27.23 32.18 1.78
CA ALA A 27 -28.12 33.25 2.21
C ALA A 27 -28.34 34.31 1.13
N VAL A 28 -27.27 34.69 0.41
CA VAL A 28 -27.35 35.61 -0.72
C VAL A 28 -28.20 35.03 -1.86
N CYS A 29 -28.03 33.76 -2.21
CA CYS A 29 -28.84 33.10 -3.23
C CYS A 29 -30.33 33.08 -2.86
N VAL A 30 -30.66 32.76 -1.60
CA VAL A 30 -32.05 32.78 -1.10
C VAL A 30 -32.63 34.19 -1.14
N PHE A 31 -31.85 35.21 -0.77
CA PHE A 31 -32.27 36.60 -0.82
C PHE A 31 -32.55 37.07 -2.26
N ILE A 32 -31.71 36.69 -3.22
CA ILE A 32 -31.93 36.99 -4.65
C ILE A 32 -33.21 36.31 -5.15
N LEU A 33 -33.44 35.04 -4.80
CA LEU A 33 -34.65 34.31 -5.18
C LEU A 33 -35.91 34.95 -4.58
N TYR A 34 -35.82 35.46 -3.35
CA TYR A 34 -36.91 36.20 -2.71
C TYR A 34 -37.26 37.48 -3.48
N LEU A 35 -36.25 38.24 -3.92
CA LEU A 35 -36.46 39.46 -4.71
C LEU A 35 -37.05 39.22 -6.10
N LEU A 36 -36.82 38.04 -6.68
CA LEU A 36 -37.31 37.68 -8.01
C LEU A 36 -38.79 37.21 -8.02
N GLU A 37 -39.46 37.21 -6.85
CA GLU A 37 -40.89 36.83 -6.69
C GLU A 37 -41.28 35.50 -7.35
N HIS A 38 -40.33 34.56 -7.47
CA HIS A 38 -40.58 33.29 -8.13
C HIS A 38 -41.51 32.39 -7.28
N PRO A 39 -42.47 31.68 -7.89
CA PRO A 39 -43.35 30.77 -7.16
C PRO A 39 -42.58 29.63 -6.48
N TRP A 40 -42.64 29.60 -5.15
CA TRP A 40 -41.96 28.65 -4.27
C TRP A 40 -42.24 27.17 -4.60
N ASN A 41 -43.42 26.86 -5.15
CA ASN A 41 -43.81 25.49 -5.47
C ASN A 41 -42.92 24.86 -6.55
N TYR A 42 -42.61 25.60 -7.62
CA TYR A 42 -41.73 25.10 -8.68
C TYR A 42 -40.29 24.97 -8.19
N MET A 43 -39.83 25.91 -7.36
CA MET A 43 -38.50 25.82 -6.75
C MET A 43 -38.36 24.59 -5.85
N ALA A 44 -39.39 24.28 -5.05
CA ALA A 44 -39.43 23.09 -4.21
C ALA A 44 -39.43 21.80 -5.05
N GLU A 45 -40.18 21.76 -6.15
CA GLU A 45 -40.18 20.64 -7.11
C GLU A 45 -38.78 20.41 -7.70
N TYR A 46 -38.15 21.44 -8.27
CA TYR A 46 -36.81 21.33 -8.86
C TYR A 46 -35.73 20.96 -7.84
N LEU A 47 -35.76 21.57 -6.65
CA LEU A 47 -34.80 21.28 -5.59
C LEU A 47 -34.94 19.81 -5.15
N THR A 48 -36.16 19.32 -4.97
CA THR A 48 -36.42 17.96 -4.51
C THR A 48 -36.04 16.92 -5.58
N LEU A 49 -36.29 17.23 -6.86
CA LEU A 49 -35.80 16.44 -7.99
C LEU A 49 -34.26 16.35 -7.99
N HIS A 50 -33.58 17.48 -7.81
CA HIS A 50 -32.12 17.54 -7.83
C HIS A 50 -31.49 16.80 -6.65
N VAL A 51 -32.01 17.01 -5.43
CA VAL A 51 -31.56 16.30 -4.23
C VAL A 51 -31.77 14.79 -4.38
N THR A 52 -32.94 14.36 -4.87
CA THR A 52 -33.22 12.94 -5.09
C THR A 52 -32.27 12.33 -6.12
N ALA A 53 -32.02 13.01 -7.24
CA ALA A 53 -31.06 12.56 -8.25
C ALA A 53 -29.63 12.47 -7.71
N GLN A 54 -29.20 13.43 -6.87
CA GLN A 54 -27.88 13.42 -6.25
C GLN A 54 -27.72 12.25 -5.26
N LEU A 55 -28.76 11.94 -4.47
CA LEU A 55 -28.75 10.80 -3.54
C LEU A 55 -28.69 9.46 -4.28
N ILE A 56 -29.49 9.30 -5.33
CA ILE A 56 -29.44 8.12 -6.21
C ILE A 56 -28.03 7.99 -6.79
N SER A 57 -27.46 9.08 -7.32
CA SER A 57 -26.13 9.09 -7.91
C SER A 57 -25.01 8.75 -6.91
N ALA A 58 -25.11 9.21 -5.66
CA ALA A 58 -24.17 8.86 -4.60
C ALA A 58 -24.22 7.36 -4.26
N LEU A 59 -25.42 6.76 -4.25
CA LEU A 59 -25.58 5.31 -4.09
C LEU A 59 -24.99 4.54 -5.26
N LEU A 60 -25.28 4.94 -6.51
CA LEU A 60 -24.68 4.33 -7.70
C LEU A 60 -23.15 4.40 -7.66
N LYS A 61 -22.58 5.55 -7.29
CA LYS A 61 -21.13 5.70 -7.10
C LYS A 61 -20.61 4.74 -6.03
N GLY A 62 -21.31 4.61 -4.91
CA GLY A 62 -20.99 3.62 -3.87
C GLY A 62 -21.00 2.18 -4.39
N PHE A 63 -21.96 1.82 -5.24
CA PHE A 63 -21.99 0.50 -5.90
C PHE A 63 -20.82 0.32 -6.87
N CYS A 64 -20.46 1.34 -7.67
CA CYS A 64 -19.29 1.27 -8.56
C CYS A 64 -17.99 1.07 -7.77
N SER A 65 -17.79 1.82 -6.69
CA SER A 65 -16.61 1.67 -5.81
C SER A 65 -16.61 0.31 -5.09
N PHE A 66 -17.78 -0.18 -4.67
CA PHE A 66 -17.91 -1.51 -4.10
C PHE A 66 -17.56 -2.61 -5.12
N ALA A 67 -17.96 -2.45 -6.38
CA ALA A 67 -17.61 -3.39 -7.44
C ALA A 67 -16.09 -3.50 -7.64
N GLU A 68 -15.37 -2.38 -7.54
CA GLU A 68 -13.90 -2.37 -7.57
C GLU A 68 -13.31 -3.05 -6.31
N GLU A 69 -13.81 -2.72 -5.12
CA GLU A 69 -13.32 -3.29 -3.86
C GLU A 69 -13.61 -4.80 -3.72
N ILE A 70 -14.64 -5.36 -4.38
CA ILE A 70 -14.90 -6.81 -4.44
C ILE A 70 -13.66 -7.57 -4.93
N TRP A 71 -12.95 -7.02 -5.92
CA TRP A 71 -11.73 -7.62 -6.47
C TRP A 71 -10.55 -7.60 -5.49
N HIS A 72 -10.60 -6.71 -4.50
CA HIS A 72 -9.55 -6.54 -3.49
C HIS A 72 -9.91 -7.16 -2.14
N VAL A 73 -11.07 -7.82 -1.99
CA VAL A 73 -11.52 -8.40 -0.71
C VAL A 73 -10.52 -9.41 -0.16
N SER A 74 -9.99 -10.29 -1.01
CA SER A 74 -9.03 -11.31 -0.58
C SER A 74 -7.70 -10.70 -0.13
N SER A 75 -7.18 -9.66 -0.81
CA SER A 75 -5.86 -9.07 -0.52
C SER A 75 -5.89 -8.02 0.59
N ARG A 76 -6.99 -7.26 0.76
CA ARG A 76 -7.09 -6.18 1.76
C ARG A 76 -7.78 -6.58 3.06
N PHE A 77 -8.70 -7.54 3.04
CA PHE A 77 -9.56 -7.87 4.19
C PHE A 77 -9.33 -9.30 4.73
N MET A 78 -8.10 -9.82 4.57
CA MET A 78 -7.61 -11.10 5.10
C MET A 78 -8.40 -11.57 6.34
N SER A 79 -9.19 -12.63 6.14
CA SER A 79 -9.99 -13.40 7.11
C SER A 79 -11.38 -12.90 7.57
N LYS A 80 -11.90 -11.72 7.20
CA LYS A 80 -13.24 -11.27 7.70
C LYS A 80 -14.14 -10.60 6.64
N PRO A 81 -14.92 -11.39 5.86
CA PRO A 81 -15.75 -10.88 4.75
C PRO A 81 -16.94 -10.00 5.20
N THR A 82 -17.35 -10.06 6.47
CA THR A 82 -18.42 -9.20 6.99
C THR A 82 -17.98 -7.74 7.17
N ARG A 83 -16.68 -7.46 7.28
CA ARG A 83 -16.15 -6.10 7.46
C ARG A 83 -16.05 -5.30 6.16
N SER A 84 -15.82 -5.96 5.01
CA SER A 84 -15.74 -5.30 3.69
C SER A 84 -17.09 -4.79 3.20
N GLN A 85 -18.17 -5.58 3.43
CA GLN A 85 -19.55 -5.17 3.15
C GLN A 85 -19.95 -3.92 3.95
N ILE A 86 -19.47 -3.81 5.19
CA ILE A 86 -19.75 -2.68 6.09
C ILE A 86 -18.88 -1.46 5.75
N ALA A 87 -17.60 -1.62 5.40
CA ALA A 87 -16.72 -0.47 5.15
C ALA A 87 -17.11 0.34 3.90
N CYS A 88 -17.48 -0.33 2.80
CA CYS A 88 -17.78 0.36 1.53
C CYS A 88 -19.21 0.90 1.46
N LEU A 89 -20.17 0.23 2.09
CA LEU A 89 -21.58 0.61 2.03
C LEU A 89 -22.11 1.23 3.32
N SER A 90 -21.61 0.90 4.52
CA SER A 90 -22.32 1.27 5.76
C SER A 90 -22.43 2.78 6.05
N PRO A 91 -21.40 3.63 5.81
CA PRO A 91 -21.54 5.04 6.15
C PRO A 91 -22.48 5.76 5.18
N SER A 92 -22.48 5.40 3.90
CA SER A 92 -23.38 6.02 2.93
C SER A 92 -24.80 5.47 3.10
N LEU A 93 -24.98 4.15 3.22
CA LEU A 93 -26.30 3.52 3.28
C LEU A 93 -27.10 3.96 4.51
N HIS A 94 -26.46 4.11 5.67
CA HIS A 94 -27.15 4.45 6.93
C HIS A 94 -27.77 5.86 6.90
N TYR A 95 -27.07 6.84 6.33
CA TYR A 95 -27.57 8.22 6.25
C TYR A 95 -28.32 8.54 4.94
N HIS A 96 -27.92 7.93 3.82
CA HIS A 96 -28.48 8.27 2.51
C HIS A 96 -29.82 7.57 2.25
N MET A 97 -30.06 6.36 2.80
CA MET A 97 -31.32 5.64 2.55
C MET A 97 -32.56 6.30 3.18
N PRO A 98 -32.55 6.73 4.46
CA PRO A 98 -33.68 7.46 5.02
C PRO A 98 -33.95 8.77 4.27
N LEU A 99 -32.88 9.49 3.91
CA LEU A 99 -32.99 10.75 3.18
C LEU A 99 -33.55 10.54 1.76
N LEU A 100 -33.17 9.45 1.09
CA LEU A 100 -33.71 9.08 -0.22
C LEU A 100 -35.19 8.72 -0.15
N LEU A 101 -35.64 8.02 0.90
CA LEU A 101 -37.06 7.71 1.09
C LEU A 101 -37.89 8.98 1.29
N VAL A 102 -37.40 9.90 2.12
CA VAL A 102 -38.05 11.21 2.36
C VAL A 102 -38.07 12.04 1.08
N SER A 103 -36.93 12.15 0.38
CA SER A 103 -36.83 12.94 -0.85
C SER A 103 -37.67 12.34 -1.98
N GLY A 104 -37.71 11.01 -2.10
CA GLY A 104 -38.52 10.30 -3.09
C GLY A 104 -40.02 10.50 -2.86
N PHE A 105 -40.48 10.44 -1.60
CA PHE A 105 -41.87 10.74 -1.25
C PHE A 105 -42.22 12.21 -1.55
N ALA A 106 -41.37 13.14 -1.14
CA ALA A 106 -41.54 14.56 -1.45
C ALA A 106 -41.54 14.82 -2.96
N CYS A 107 -40.68 14.14 -3.72
CA CYS A 107 -40.60 14.26 -5.17
C CYS A 107 -41.90 13.80 -5.83
N LYS A 108 -42.50 12.71 -5.36
CA LYS A 108 -43.78 12.21 -5.86
C LYS A 108 -44.95 13.12 -5.47
N ALA A 109 -44.92 13.71 -4.28
CA ALA A 109 -45.96 14.58 -3.78
C ALA A 109 -45.98 15.97 -4.47
N LEU A 110 -44.80 16.51 -4.78
CA LEU A 110 -44.65 17.84 -5.39
C LEU A 110 -44.73 17.82 -6.92
N PHE A 111 -44.38 16.70 -7.56
CA PHE A 111 -44.36 16.60 -9.02
C PHE A 111 -45.77 16.40 -9.61
N SER A 112 -46.24 17.38 -10.37
CA SER A 112 -47.58 17.36 -10.98
C SER A 112 -47.66 16.65 -12.34
N GLY A 113 -46.54 16.20 -12.90
CA GLY A 113 -46.47 15.54 -14.20
C GLY A 113 -46.76 14.04 -14.17
N SER A 114 -46.66 13.39 -15.33
CA SER A 114 -46.85 11.93 -15.41
C SER A 114 -45.70 11.16 -14.75
N CYS A 115 -45.98 9.94 -14.29
CA CYS A 115 -44.96 9.08 -13.70
C CYS A 115 -43.76 8.86 -14.63
N LEU A 116 -44.03 8.70 -15.93
CA LEU A 116 -43.00 8.53 -16.96
C LEU A 116 -42.09 9.77 -17.08
N GLN A 117 -42.65 10.98 -17.01
CA GLN A 117 -41.86 12.22 -17.07
C GLN A 117 -40.95 12.37 -15.85
N LEU A 118 -41.44 11.99 -14.67
CA LEU A 118 -40.64 11.98 -13.44
C LEU A 118 -39.45 11.02 -13.58
N PHE A 119 -39.70 9.80 -14.03
CA PHE A 119 -38.66 8.80 -14.25
C PHE A 119 -37.61 9.27 -15.28
N LEU A 120 -38.03 9.83 -16.41
CA LEU A 120 -37.11 10.34 -17.43
C LEU A 120 -36.23 11.47 -16.89
N LYS A 121 -36.80 12.43 -16.13
CA LYS A 121 -36.03 13.51 -15.49
C LYS A 121 -35.00 12.96 -14.51
N LEU A 122 -35.37 11.99 -13.69
CA LEU A 122 -34.45 11.35 -12.74
C LEU A 122 -33.35 10.56 -13.46
N ILE A 123 -33.69 9.79 -14.49
CA ILE A 123 -32.71 9.04 -15.29
C ILE A 123 -31.70 9.99 -15.93
N LEU A 124 -32.17 11.08 -16.55
CA LEU A 124 -31.29 12.06 -17.18
C LEU A 124 -30.36 12.73 -16.16
N ALA A 125 -30.90 13.15 -15.02
CA ALA A 125 -30.09 13.76 -13.96
C ALA A 125 -29.05 12.78 -13.39
N CYS A 126 -29.42 11.51 -13.19
CA CYS A 126 -28.50 10.46 -12.77
C CYS A 126 -27.41 10.21 -13.82
N LEU A 127 -27.78 10.20 -15.11
CA LEU A 127 -26.81 10.04 -16.20
C LEU A 127 -25.81 11.20 -16.21
N CYS A 128 -26.25 12.45 -16.04
CA CYS A 128 -25.36 13.60 -15.94
C CYS A 128 -24.38 13.47 -14.76
N HIS A 129 -24.86 13.06 -13.58
CA HIS A 129 -23.98 12.84 -12.43
C HIS A 129 -22.99 11.68 -12.65
N LEU A 130 -23.43 10.60 -13.28
CA LEU A 130 -22.55 9.47 -13.60
C LEU A 130 -21.50 9.87 -14.64
N LEU A 131 -21.87 10.65 -15.66
CA LEU A 131 -20.93 11.21 -16.62
C LEU A 131 -19.87 12.09 -15.93
N ASN A 132 -20.28 12.96 -15.00
CA ASN A 132 -19.34 13.75 -14.21
C ASN A 132 -18.36 12.87 -13.42
N PHE A 133 -18.83 11.75 -12.88
CA PHE A 133 -17.97 10.78 -12.21
C PHE A 133 -17.03 10.08 -13.19
N THR A 134 -17.51 9.57 -14.32
CA THR A 134 -16.69 8.86 -15.32
C THR A 134 -15.65 9.74 -15.98
N PHE A 135 -15.95 11.03 -16.19
CA PHE A 135 -15.00 12.01 -16.71
C PHE A 135 -14.03 12.55 -15.64
N GLY A 136 -14.14 12.10 -14.38
CA GLY A 136 -13.26 12.56 -13.30
C GLY A 136 -13.47 14.02 -12.88
N LEU A 137 -14.60 14.63 -13.22
CA LEU A 137 -14.90 16.04 -12.90
C LEU A 137 -15.15 16.28 -11.41
N GLN A 138 -15.28 15.20 -10.62
CA GLN A 138 -15.41 15.22 -9.16
C GLN A 138 -14.08 14.98 -8.43
N HIS A 139 -12.94 15.19 -9.08
CA HIS A 139 -11.63 15.07 -8.41
C HIS A 139 -11.54 16.11 -7.28
N LEU A 140 -11.12 15.67 -6.09
CA LEU A 140 -10.90 16.59 -4.96
C LEU A 140 -9.83 17.61 -5.32
N PHE A 141 -10.01 18.85 -4.88
CA PHE A 141 -8.99 19.87 -5.07
C PHE A 141 -7.75 19.51 -4.23
N THR A 142 -6.57 19.97 -4.66
CA THR A 142 -5.30 19.75 -3.95
C THR A 142 -5.37 20.22 -2.48
N VAL A 143 -6.11 21.29 -2.24
CA VAL A 143 -6.37 21.86 -0.92
C VAL A 143 -7.17 20.88 -0.06
N GLU A 144 -8.22 20.25 -0.59
CA GLU A 144 -9.03 19.25 0.12
C GLU A 144 -8.23 17.97 0.39
N MET A 145 -7.41 17.53 -0.56
CA MET A 145 -6.51 16.39 -0.37
C MET A 145 -5.52 16.64 0.77
N SER A 146 -4.88 17.83 0.80
CA SER A 146 -3.96 18.22 1.87
C SER A 146 -4.66 18.28 3.23
N GLU A 147 -5.91 18.77 3.30
CA GLU A 147 -6.67 18.74 4.54
C GLU A 147 -6.93 17.32 5.04
N ILE A 148 -7.32 16.41 4.14
CA ILE A 148 -7.57 15.01 4.49
C ILE A 148 -6.29 14.35 5.00
N CYS A 149 -5.15 14.60 4.35
CA CYS A 149 -3.85 14.10 4.77
C CYS A 149 -3.43 14.63 6.14
N GLU A 150 -3.56 15.95 6.36
CA GLU A 150 -3.22 16.63 7.62
C GLU A 150 -4.12 16.16 8.77
N LYS A 151 -5.43 16.05 8.53
CA LYS A 151 -6.40 15.69 9.57
C LYS A 151 -6.28 14.24 10.01
N ASN A 152 -5.93 13.34 9.09
CA ASN A 152 -5.95 11.90 9.33
C ASN A 152 -4.55 11.28 9.49
N ASN A 153 -3.47 12.09 9.54
CA ASN A 153 -2.09 11.62 9.64
C ASN A 153 -1.72 10.54 8.61
N ARG A 154 -2.27 10.62 7.39
CA ARG A 154 -2.21 9.53 6.40
C ARG A 154 -0.87 9.36 5.68
N ASN A 155 0.12 10.19 5.99
CA ASN A 155 1.41 10.24 5.28
C ASN A 155 2.56 9.54 6.03
N VAL A 156 2.29 8.93 7.20
CA VAL A 156 3.33 8.35 8.06
C VAL A 156 4.07 7.21 7.35
N ALA A 157 3.34 6.25 6.79
CA ALA A 157 3.93 5.09 6.12
C ALA A 157 4.89 5.47 4.97
N HIS A 158 4.51 6.43 4.13
CA HIS A 158 5.35 6.91 3.02
C HIS A 158 6.63 7.57 3.55
N GLY A 159 6.51 8.46 4.55
CA GLY A 159 7.65 9.10 5.17
C GLY A 159 8.63 8.09 5.80
N LEU A 160 8.09 7.09 6.50
CA LEU A 160 8.87 6.00 7.10
C LEU A 160 9.58 5.13 6.05
N ALA A 161 8.91 4.78 4.96
CA ALA A 161 9.49 3.98 3.88
C ALA A 161 10.66 4.71 3.21
N TRP A 162 10.48 5.98 2.84
CA TRP A 162 11.55 6.80 2.26
C TRP A 162 12.69 7.06 3.25
N SER A 163 12.36 7.30 4.52
CA SER A 163 13.37 7.46 5.58
C SER A 163 14.20 6.19 5.75
N TYR A 164 13.59 5.01 5.75
CA TYR A 164 14.31 3.74 5.84
C TYR A 164 15.18 3.47 4.61
N TYR A 165 14.63 3.72 3.42
CA TYR A 165 15.37 3.54 2.18
C TYR A 165 16.58 4.48 2.08
N VAL A 166 16.36 5.79 2.13
CA VAL A 166 17.43 6.80 1.96
C VAL A 166 18.34 6.87 3.19
N GLY A 167 17.77 6.66 4.36
CA GLY A 167 18.45 6.72 5.65
C GLY A 167 19.26 5.48 6.00
N TYR A 168 19.01 4.35 5.34
CA TYR A 168 19.68 3.08 5.65
C TYR A 168 19.92 2.20 4.41
N LEU A 169 18.88 1.66 3.78
CA LEU A 169 19.03 0.60 2.78
C LEU A 169 19.88 1.01 1.56
N LYS A 170 19.74 2.25 1.08
CA LYS A 170 20.39 2.74 -0.14
C LYS A 170 21.92 2.62 -0.14
N PHE A 171 22.56 2.70 1.02
CA PHE A 171 24.03 2.57 1.12
C PHE A 171 24.48 1.28 1.82
N VAL A 172 23.59 0.62 2.56
CA VAL A 172 23.89 -0.66 3.20
C VAL A 172 23.79 -1.82 2.21
N LEU A 173 22.70 -1.89 1.44
CA LEU A 173 22.45 -3.02 0.52
C LEU A 173 23.52 -3.15 -0.58
N PRO A 174 23.99 -2.08 -1.24
CA PRO A 174 25.02 -2.21 -2.27
C PRO A 174 26.36 -2.75 -1.75
N ARG A 175 26.65 -2.58 -0.45
CA ARG A 175 27.88 -3.04 0.20
C ARG A 175 27.75 -4.46 0.77
N LEU A 176 26.53 -5.00 0.85
CA LEU A 176 26.25 -6.25 1.55
C LEU A 176 27.08 -7.43 1.03
N LYS A 177 27.18 -7.58 -0.29
CA LYS A 177 27.92 -8.70 -0.90
C LYS A 177 29.43 -8.62 -0.63
N ASP A 178 29.98 -7.40 -0.58
CA ASP A 178 31.38 -7.19 -0.21
C ASP A 178 31.63 -7.59 1.25
N LEU A 179 30.73 -7.17 2.15
CA LEU A 179 30.80 -7.51 3.58
C LEU A 179 30.68 -9.02 3.82
N ILE A 180 29.78 -9.70 3.11
CA ILE A 180 29.66 -11.17 3.18
C ILE A 180 30.89 -11.86 2.59
N SER A 181 31.47 -11.34 1.51
CA SER A 181 32.70 -11.88 0.93
C SER A 181 33.87 -11.78 1.90
N GLU A 182 34.02 -10.63 2.58
CA GLU A 182 35.04 -10.44 3.60
C GLU A 182 34.83 -11.37 4.80
N PHE A 183 33.59 -11.46 5.29
CA PHE A 183 33.22 -12.40 6.33
C PHE A 183 33.59 -13.85 5.96
N ASN A 184 33.25 -14.29 4.75
CA ASN A 184 33.48 -15.66 4.32
C ASN A 184 34.96 -16.06 4.25
N ARG A 185 35.86 -15.11 3.94
CA ARG A 185 37.31 -15.33 3.92
C ARG A 185 37.83 -15.86 5.26
N ASP A 186 37.26 -15.37 6.35
CA ASP A 186 37.70 -15.70 7.71
C ASP A 186 36.81 -16.77 8.38
N ASN A 187 35.69 -17.15 7.75
CA ASN A 187 34.67 -18.04 8.33
C ASN A 187 34.36 -19.26 7.44
N LYS A 188 35.35 -19.75 6.69
CA LYS A 188 35.28 -21.00 5.90
C LYS A 188 34.07 -21.06 4.94
N ASN A 189 33.73 -19.94 4.30
CA ASN A 189 32.57 -19.84 3.40
C ASN A 189 31.25 -20.30 4.03
N LEU A 190 30.99 -19.91 5.29
CA LEU A 190 29.74 -20.20 6.00
C LEU A 190 28.50 -19.87 5.16
N LEU A 191 28.52 -18.75 4.44
CA LEU A 191 27.52 -18.37 3.44
C LEU A 191 28.02 -18.75 2.04
N ALA A 192 27.85 -20.02 1.64
CA ALA A 192 28.57 -20.59 0.50
C ALA A 192 28.13 -20.09 -0.90
N CYS A 193 26.85 -19.77 -1.11
CA CYS A 193 26.32 -19.42 -2.44
C CYS A 193 26.20 -17.89 -2.57
N LYS A 194 26.96 -17.30 -3.51
CA LYS A 194 27.05 -15.84 -3.67
C LYS A 194 25.77 -15.22 -4.21
N GLU A 195 25.07 -15.99 -5.03
CA GLU A 195 23.77 -15.66 -5.58
C GLU A 195 22.80 -15.43 -4.41
N THR A 196 22.89 -16.26 -3.36
CA THR A 196 21.96 -16.19 -2.24
C THR A 196 22.26 -15.12 -1.20
N TRP A 197 23.31 -14.31 -1.40
CA TRP A 197 23.69 -13.25 -0.46
C TRP A 197 22.70 -12.08 -0.50
N LYS A 198 21.69 -12.13 0.38
CA LYS A 198 20.65 -11.11 0.56
C LYS A 198 20.37 -10.82 2.02
N LEU A 199 19.97 -9.59 2.29
CA LEU A 199 19.42 -9.15 3.57
C LEU A 199 17.95 -9.50 3.63
N HIS A 200 17.58 -10.37 4.57
CA HIS A 200 16.19 -10.73 4.83
C HIS A 200 15.59 -9.72 5.79
N ILE A 201 14.63 -8.92 5.31
CA ILE A 201 14.02 -7.85 6.10
C ILE A 201 12.66 -8.35 6.59
N LEU A 202 12.55 -8.58 7.90
CA LEU A 202 11.33 -9.03 8.56
C LEU A 202 10.34 -7.88 8.72
N LEU A 203 9.11 -8.12 8.27
CA LEU A 203 8.03 -7.15 8.21
C LEU A 203 6.75 -7.73 8.85
N PRO A 204 6.71 -7.86 10.19
CA PRO A 204 5.50 -8.30 10.90
C PRO A 204 4.41 -7.23 10.79
N LEU A 205 3.27 -7.57 10.19
CA LEU A 205 2.12 -6.66 10.06
C LEU A 205 1.51 -6.26 11.41
N SER A 206 1.72 -7.09 12.44
CA SER A 206 1.41 -6.79 13.85
C SER A 206 2.15 -5.56 14.37
N CYS A 207 3.31 -5.24 13.77
CA CYS A 207 4.35 -4.32 14.25
C CYS A 207 4.99 -4.74 15.57
N GLU A 208 4.81 -5.99 16.00
CA GLU A 208 5.46 -6.52 17.20
C GLU A 208 6.88 -6.96 16.85
N ILE A 209 7.86 -6.16 17.27
CA ILE A 209 9.28 -6.41 17.02
C ILE A 209 9.95 -6.88 18.31
N TYR A 210 10.70 -7.97 18.19
CA TYR A 210 11.55 -8.49 19.24
C TYR A 210 12.96 -7.91 19.09
N ASN A 211 13.55 -7.47 20.21
CA ASN A 211 14.95 -7.03 20.22
C ASN A 211 15.93 -8.20 20.02
N ASP A 212 15.47 -9.41 20.33
CA ASP A 212 16.25 -10.63 20.29
C ASP A 212 15.48 -11.68 19.49
N LEU A 213 16.01 -12.04 18.32
CA LEU A 213 15.38 -13.02 17.42
C LEU A 213 15.33 -14.42 18.04
N GLU A 214 16.22 -14.77 18.97
CA GLU A 214 16.19 -16.06 19.65
C GLU A 214 14.98 -16.18 20.59
N LYS A 215 14.48 -15.05 21.08
CA LYS A 215 13.23 -14.99 21.87
C LYS A 215 11.98 -15.01 21.01
N ALA A 216 12.08 -14.56 19.75
CA ALA A 216 10.97 -14.64 18.81
C ALA A 216 10.74 -16.08 18.36
N ASP A 217 11.81 -16.85 18.15
CA ASP A 217 11.73 -18.27 17.78
C ASP A 217 13.03 -18.99 18.17
N SER A 218 12.94 -20.05 18.97
CA SER A 218 14.12 -20.77 19.48
C SER A 218 14.89 -21.56 18.42
N HIS A 219 14.35 -21.72 17.20
CA HIS A 219 15.08 -22.29 16.06
C HIS A 219 15.97 -21.27 15.34
N ILE A 220 15.90 -20.00 15.73
CA ILE A 220 16.77 -18.93 15.24
C ILE A 220 17.84 -18.70 16.29
N GLN A 221 19.11 -18.78 15.88
CA GLN A 221 20.25 -18.64 16.78
C GLN A 221 21.23 -17.62 16.19
N TYR A 222 21.66 -16.66 17.00
CA TYR A 222 22.70 -15.73 16.61
C TYR A 222 24.00 -16.48 16.34
N CYS A 223 24.64 -16.16 15.22
CA CYS A 223 25.91 -16.76 14.84
C CYS A 223 27.07 -15.77 15.02
N LYS A 224 27.05 -14.68 14.24
CA LYS A 224 28.13 -13.69 14.20
C LYS A 224 27.69 -12.44 13.45
N ASP A 225 28.36 -11.32 13.71
CA ASP A 225 28.18 -10.09 12.94
C ASP A 225 28.99 -10.10 11.64
N LEU A 226 28.46 -9.42 10.61
CA LEU A 226 29.24 -8.99 9.45
C LEU A 226 30.23 -7.88 9.82
N PRO A 227 31.30 -7.67 9.03
CA PRO A 227 32.19 -6.52 9.19
C PRO A 227 31.40 -5.21 9.22
N GLU A 228 31.87 -4.28 10.04
CA GLU A 228 31.21 -2.99 10.25
C GLU A 228 31.28 -2.10 9.02
N LEU A 229 30.14 -1.53 8.61
CA LEU A 229 30.12 -0.45 7.63
C LEU A 229 30.21 0.89 8.36
N VAL A 230 31.31 1.62 8.15
CA VAL A 230 31.58 2.89 8.83
C VAL A 230 31.48 4.06 7.84
N LEU A 231 30.60 5.02 8.11
CA LEU A 231 30.35 6.18 7.24
C LEU A 231 30.19 7.47 8.05
N ASP A 232 30.60 8.60 7.49
CA ASP A 232 30.29 9.93 8.05
C ASP A 232 28.91 10.39 7.57
N ARG A 233 27.97 10.66 8.49
CA ARG A 233 26.60 11.08 8.10
C ARG A 233 25.99 12.06 9.09
N ALA A 234 25.28 13.05 8.56
CA ALA A 234 24.49 14.02 9.33
C ALA A 234 25.29 14.71 10.46
N GLY A 235 26.57 15.02 10.22
CA GLY A 235 27.46 15.60 11.22
C GLY A 235 28.10 14.59 12.20
N THR A 236 27.66 13.33 12.20
CA THR A 236 28.30 12.25 12.98
C THR A 236 29.44 11.64 12.19
N LYS A 237 30.66 11.76 12.71
CA LYS A 237 31.83 11.06 12.18
C LYS A 237 31.81 9.58 12.57
N ARG A 238 32.24 8.73 11.65
CA ARG A 238 32.41 7.28 11.84
C ARG A 238 31.16 6.58 12.40
N ARG A 239 29.99 6.90 11.85
CA ARG A 239 28.75 6.20 12.19
C ARG A 239 28.83 4.75 11.72
N VAL A 240 28.55 3.83 12.62
CA VAL A 240 28.66 2.38 12.40
C VAL A 240 27.29 1.79 12.06
N TYR A 241 27.26 0.93 11.04
CA TYR A 241 26.14 0.09 10.66
C TYR A 241 26.58 -1.37 10.76
N LYS A 242 25.75 -2.20 11.39
CA LYS A 242 26.02 -3.62 11.65
C LYS A 242 24.83 -4.46 11.22
N GLN A 243 25.13 -5.64 10.69
CA GLN A 243 24.15 -6.66 10.38
C GLN A 243 24.64 -7.99 10.94
N SER A 244 23.70 -8.79 11.42
CA SER A 244 23.98 -10.04 12.11
C SER A 244 23.57 -11.23 11.25
N ILE A 245 24.37 -12.30 11.32
CA ILE A 245 24.09 -13.59 10.70
C ILE A 245 23.44 -14.48 11.74
N TYR A 246 22.36 -15.13 11.34
CA TYR A 246 21.64 -16.09 12.15
C TYR A 246 21.67 -17.47 11.50
N GLY A 247 21.78 -18.50 12.33
CA GLY A 247 21.48 -19.87 11.97
C GLY A 247 20.00 -20.15 12.19
N VAL A 248 19.33 -20.71 11.19
CA VAL A 248 17.92 -21.11 11.24
C VAL A 248 17.85 -22.62 11.10
N MET A 249 17.34 -23.29 12.13
CA MET A 249 17.22 -24.74 12.19
C MET A 249 15.90 -25.20 11.55
N GLY A 250 15.99 -26.09 10.56
CA GLY A 250 14.83 -26.73 9.95
C GLY A 250 14.31 -27.92 10.76
N GLU A 251 13.09 -28.38 10.42
CA GLU A 251 12.51 -29.61 11.00
C GLU A 251 13.34 -30.87 10.70
N ASP A 252 14.07 -30.84 9.59
CA ASP A 252 15.05 -31.85 9.18
C ASP A 252 16.37 -31.78 9.97
N LYS A 253 16.45 -30.91 10.98
CA LYS A 253 17.66 -30.57 11.74
C LYS A 253 18.80 -30.05 10.86
N LYS A 254 18.48 -29.54 9.68
CA LYS A 254 19.44 -28.90 8.80
C LYS A 254 19.53 -27.42 9.14
N LEU A 255 20.76 -26.97 9.40
CA LEU A 255 21.04 -25.58 9.72
C LEU A 255 21.29 -24.79 8.42
N SER A 256 20.56 -23.68 8.26
CA SER A 256 20.76 -22.71 7.17
C SER A 256 21.19 -21.37 7.75
N TYR A 257 22.03 -20.62 7.06
CA TYR A 257 22.51 -19.32 7.52
C TYR A 257 21.95 -18.20 6.65
N CYS A 258 21.53 -17.10 7.28
CA CYS A 258 21.10 -15.91 6.56
C CYS A 258 21.45 -14.63 7.33
N VAL A 259 21.54 -13.52 6.60
CA VAL A 259 21.58 -12.18 7.20
C VAL A 259 20.13 -11.72 7.31
N VAL A 260 19.69 -11.42 8.53
CA VAL A 260 18.29 -11.08 8.81
C VAL A 260 18.19 -9.96 9.85
N GLU A 261 17.21 -9.08 9.67
CA GLU A 261 16.91 -7.99 10.59
C GLU A 261 15.43 -7.60 10.52
N TYR A 262 14.91 -6.93 11.54
CA TYR A 262 13.59 -6.31 11.51
C TYR A 262 13.61 -4.95 10.81
N ALA A 263 12.55 -4.63 10.08
CA ALA A 263 12.31 -3.27 9.61
C ALA A 263 12.03 -2.32 10.78
N THR A 264 13.04 -1.58 11.21
CA THR A 264 12.97 -0.66 12.37
C THR A 264 11.77 0.31 12.36
N PRO A 265 11.31 0.85 11.20
CA PRO A 265 10.16 1.77 11.21
C PRO A 265 8.86 1.17 11.75
N LEU A 266 8.66 -0.15 11.69
CA LEU A 266 7.47 -0.80 12.26
C LEU A 266 7.42 -0.65 13.79
N GLN A 267 8.58 -0.60 14.45
CA GLN A 267 8.65 -0.36 15.91
C GLN A 267 8.15 1.06 16.23
N SER A 268 8.40 2.02 15.34
CA SER A 268 7.88 3.39 15.49
C SER A 268 6.36 3.41 15.33
N LEU A 269 5.80 2.68 14.37
CA LEU A 269 4.34 2.53 14.23
C LEU A 269 3.71 1.86 15.46
N TYR A 270 4.39 0.85 16.03
CA TYR A 270 3.93 0.24 17.28
C TYR A 270 3.93 1.25 18.42
N ALA A 271 5.04 1.95 18.65
CA ALA A 271 5.15 2.95 19.70
C ALA A 271 4.12 4.07 19.56
N MET A 272 3.90 4.57 18.34
CA MET A 272 2.84 5.56 18.05
C MET A 272 1.45 5.05 18.44
N SER A 273 1.18 3.76 18.28
CA SER A 273 -0.12 3.19 18.66
C SER A 273 -0.32 3.01 20.17
N GLN A 274 0.77 3.06 20.95
CA GLN A 274 0.73 3.00 22.40
C GLN A 274 0.68 4.40 23.04
N ASP A 275 0.96 5.45 22.27
CA ASP A 275 0.97 6.82 22.75
C ASP A 275 -0.40 7.49 22.50
N GLU A 276 -1.11 7.83 23.58
CA GLU A 276 -2.41 8.48 23.51
C GLU A 276 -2.37 9.82 22.77
N SER A 277 -1.22 10.51 22.78
CA SER A 277 -1.05 11.81 22.13
C SER A 277 -1.00 11.73 20.59
N ALA A 278 -0.66 10.56 20.05
CA ALA A 278 -0.53 10.36 18.60
C ALA A 278 -1.88 10.21 17.90
N ALA A 279 -2.98 9.96 18.64
CA ALA A 279 -4.30 9.64 18.10
C ALA A 279 -4.23 8.56 16.99
N PHE A 280 -3.45 7.50 17.26
CA PHE A 280 -3.12 6.47 16.29
C PHE A 280 -3.61 5.10 16.79
N SER A 281 -4.70 4.61 16.22
CA SER A 281 -5.33 3.37 16.71
C SER A 281 -4.59 2.11 16.24
N ARG A 282 -4.91 0.95 16.83
CA ARG A 282 -4.42 -0.35 16.34
C ARG A 282 -4.84 -0.63 14.89
N GLN A 283 -6.00 -0.12 14.47
CA GLN A 283 -6.47 -0.26 13.09
C GLN A 283 -5.62 0.63 12.15
N ASP A 284 -5.37 1.88 12.54
CA ASP A 284 -4.49 2.79 11.78
C ASP A 284 -3.07 2.20 11.67
N ARG A 285 -2.57 1.57 12.75
CA ARG A 285 -1.28 0.88 12.74
C ARG A 285 -1.21 -0.20 11.67
N LEU A 286 -2.20 -1.09 11.62
CA LEU A 286 -2.24 -2.17 10.62
C LEU A 286 -2.27 -1.60 9.20
N GLU A 287 -3.13 -0.60 8.95
CA GLU A 287 -3.25 0.05 7.66
C GLU A 287 -1.94 0.74 7.23
N GLN A 288 -1.28 1.47 8.15
CA GLN A 288 0.01 2.10 7.86
C GLN A 288 1.14 1.08 7.72
N ALA A 289 1.11 -0.05 8.43
CA ALA A 289 2.11 -1.11 8.28
C ALA A 289 2.02 -1.78 6.90
N GLN A 290 0.81 -2.10 6.44
CA GLN A 290 0.56 -2.62 5.09
C GLN A 290 1.00 -1.60 4.03
N LEU A 291 0.64 -0.33 4.22
CA LEU A 291 1.05 0.75 3.31
C LEU A 291 2.58 0.91 3.29
N PHE A 292 3.25 0.83 4.44
CA PHE A 292 4.71 0.89 4.55
C PHE A 292 5.36 -0.25 3.77
N CYS A 293 4.88 -1.49 3.94
CA CYS A 293 5.41 -2.66 3.24
C CYS A 293 5.29 -2.48 1.71
N ARG A 294 4.10 -2.09 1.23
CA ARG A 294 3.84 -1.85 -0.19
C ARG A 294 4.73 -0.73 -0.75
N THR A 295 4.79 0.41 -0.08
CA THR A 295 5.61 1.55 -0.53
C THR A 295 7.10 1.20 -0.51
N LEU A 296 7.58 0.47 0.50
CA LEU A 296 8.98 0.02 0.56
C LEU A 296 9.30 -0.94 -0.60
N GLU A 297 8.39 -1.86 -0.91
CA GLU A 297 8.52 -2.75 -2.05
C GLU A 297 8.62 -1.98 -3.39
N GLU A 298 7.71 -1.03 -3.63
CA GLU A 298 7.73 -0.17 -4.82
C GLU A 298 9.06 0.63 -4.94
N ILE A 299 9.55 1.18 -3.83
CA ILE A 299 10.83 1.91 -3.78
C ILE A 299 12.00 0.98 -4.13
N LEU A 300 12.03 -0.23 -3.57
CA LEU A 300 13.15 -1.15 -3.80
C LEU A 300 13.12 -1.78 -5.19
N GLN A 301 11.94 -2.08 -5.73
CA GLN A 301 11.78 -2.58 -7.11
C GLN A 301 12.27 -1.57 -8.15
N SER A 302 12.11 -0.26 -7.88
CA SER A 302 12.63 0.81 -8.74
C SER A 302 14.13 1.11 -8.53
N SER A 303 14.75 0.55 -7.49
CA SER A 303 16.16 0.80 -7.15
C SER A 303 17.11 -0.22 -7.78
N LYS A 304 17.85 0.21 -8.81
CA LYS A 304 18.87 -0.63 -9.47
C LYS A 304 20.02 -1.02 -8.55
N GLU A 305 20.41 -0.14 -7.62
CA GLU A 305 21.53 -0.34 -6.70
C GLU A 305 21.24 -1.40 -5.64
N CYS A 306 19.96 -1.51 -5.23
CA CYS A 306 19.53 -2.46 -4.21
C CYS A 306 19.11 -3.82 -4.80
N ALA A 307 18.93 -3.90 -6.12
CA ALA A 307 18.43 -5.08 -6.81
C ALA A 307 19.25 -6.32 -6.47
N GLY A 308 18.55 -7.42 -6.13
CA GLY A 308 19.17 -8.71 -5.83
C GLY A 308 19.99 -8.76 -4.53
N CYS A 309 19.91 -7.74 -3.65
CA CYS A 309 20.61 -7.71 -2.37
C CYS A 309 19.67 -7.76 -1.14
N TYR A 310 18.36 -7.83 -1.35
CA TYR A 310 17.35 -7.88 -0.29
C TYR A 310 16.28 -8.94 -0.57
N ARG A 311 15.60 -9.38 0.49
CA ARG A 311 14.35 -10.15 0.43
C ARG A 311 13.42 -9.63 1.50
N LEU A 312 12.24 -9.14 1.11
CA LEU A 312 11.20 -8.75 2.06
C LEU A 312 10.49 -10.01 2.54
N VAL A 313 10.31 -10.13 3.86
CA VAL A 313 9.61 -11.24 4.52
C VAL A 313 8.43 -10.63 5.28
N VAL A 314 7.31 -10.46 4.58
CA VAL A 314 6.07 -9.91 5.13
C VAL A 314 5.23 -11.05 5.68
N TYR A 315 4.80 -10.95 6.93
CA TYR A 315 3.99 -11.96 7.58
C TYR A 315 3.02 -11.34 8.60
N GLU A 316 1.94 -12.06 8.87
CA GLU A 316 1.01 -11.73 9.95
C GLU A 316 1.25 -12.70 11.10
N ASP A 317 1.54 -12.17 12.29
CA ASP A 317 1.53 -12.95 13.52
C ASP A 317 0.07 -13.24 13.89
N SER A 318 -0.56 -14.20 13.21
CA SER A 318 -1.76 -14.80 13.80
C SER A 318 -1.30 -15.41 15.12
N GLY A 319 -2.01 -15.14 16.22
CA GLY A 319 -1.70 -15.71 17.54
C GLY A 319 -1.84 -17.24 17.62
N ASP A 320 -1.74 -17.94 16.49
CA ASP A 320 -1.66 -19.39 16.41
C ASP A 320 -0.38 -19.85 17.10
N SER A 321 -0.54 -20.86 17.96
CA SER A 321 0.40 -21.38 18.94
C SER A 321 1.67 -22.02 18.36
N ASN A 322 2.00 -21.78 17.10
CA ASN A 322 3.17 -22.36 16.47
C ASN A 322 4.40 -21.51 16.82
N SER A 323 5.04 -21.86 17.94
CA SER A 323 6.27 -21.24 18.47
C SER A 323 7.43 -21.15 17.48
N HIS A 324 7.33 -21.84 16.33
CA HIS A 324 8.36 -21.92 15.30
C HIS A 324 7.91 -21.39 13.94
N PHE A 325 6.92 -20.49 13.91
CA PHE A 325 6.42 -19.92 12.66
C PHE A 325 7.50 -19.12 11.91
N LEU A 326 8.24 -18.26 12.61
CA LEU A 326 9.20 -17.34 11.98
C LEU A 326 10.37 -18.09 11.30
N SER A 327 10.93 -19.10 11.96
CA SER A 327 11.98 -19.96 11.38
C SER A 327 11.49 -20.69 10.14
N LYS A 328 10.26 -21.22 10.15
CA LYS A 328 9.64 -21.84 8.96
C LYS A 328 9.48 -20.85 7.82
N GLU A 329 9.04 -19.64 8.11
CA GLU A 329 8.82 -18.61 7.09
C GLU A 329 10.15 -18.12 6.50
N LEU A 330 11.18 -17.94 7.32
CA LEU A 330 12.55 -17.66 6.86
C LEU A 330 13.09 -18.78 5.97
N LEU A 331 12.97 -20.03 6.40
CA LEU A 331 13.42 -21.19 5.59
C LEU A 331 12.65 -21.30 4.27
N ARG A 332 11.36 -20.97 4.26
CA ARG A 332 10.55 -20.90 3.02
C ARG A 332 11.15 -19.88 2.06
N HIS A 333 11.47 -18.67 2.53
CA HIS A 333 12.09 -17.63 1.72
C HIS A 333 13.50 -18.00 1.24
N ILE A 334 14.34 -18.58 2.10
CA ILE A 334 15.70 -19.03 1.75
C ILE A 334 15.67 -20.13 0.67
N ARG A 335 14.77 -21.12 0.81
CA ARG A 335 14.61 -22.19 -0.18
C ARG A 335 14.09 -21.65 -1.51
N GLN A 336 13.09 -20.78 -1.47
CA GLN A 336 12.54 -20.13 -2.66
C GLN A 336 13.62 -19.34 -3.41
N GLN A 337 14.45 -18.59 -2.68
CA GLN A 337 15.57 -17.86 -3.24
C GLN A 337 16.58 -18.78 -3.95
N HIS A 338 16.95 -19.90 -3.33
CA HIS A 338 17.80 -20.89 -3.97
C HIS A 338 17.19 -21.41 -5.27
N LEU A 339 15.90 -21.72 -5.29
CA LEU A 339 15.21 -22.19 -6.51
C LEU A 339 15.19 -21.14 -7.62
N GLU A 340 14.88 -19.88 -7.28
CA GLU A 340 14.85 -18.75 -8.22
C GLU A 340 16.23 -18.53 -8.87
N GLU A 341 17.32 -18.65 -8.10
CA GLU A 341 18.68 -18.39 -8.58
C GLU A 341 19.30 -19.60 -9.30
N TYR A 342 19.10 -20.83 -8.81
CA TYR A 342 19.57 -22.03 -9.50
C TYR A 342 18.83 -22.27 -10.83
N ALA A 343 17.54 -21.95 -10.92
CA ALA A 343 16.80 -22.02 -12.18
C ALA A 343 17.35 -21.04 -13.24
N MET A 344 17.78 -19.84 -12.82
CA MET A 344 18.42 -18.87 -13.71
C MET A 344 19.81 -19.32 -14.17
N CYS A 345 20.61 -19.96 -13.30
CA CYS A 345 21.93 -20.50 -13.67
C CYS A 345 21.84 -21.72 -14.62
N ASN A 346 20.83 -22.58 -14.48
CA ASN A 346 20.63 -23.74 -15.37
C ASN A 346 20.01 -23.37 -16.73
N GLY A 347 19.37 -22.20 -16.85
CA GLY A 347 18.86 -21.69 -18.13
C GLY A 347 19.95 -21.20 -19.10
N SER A 348 21.17 -20.97 -18.61
CA SER A 348 22.32 -20.50 -19.43
C SER A 348 23.30 -21.59 -19.86
N HIS A 349 23.04 -22.86 -19.57
CA HIS A 349 23.87 -23.98 -20.01
C HIS A 349 23.03 -25.13 -20.59
N GLN A 350 22.96 -25.15 -21.93
CA GLN A 350 22.60 -26.25 -22.84
C GLN A 350 21.33 -27.08 -22.57
N PRO A 351 20.47 -27.30 -23.58
CA PRO A 351 19.29 -28.13 -23.44
C PRO A 351 19.70 -29.60 -23.31
N ALA A 352 19.48 -30.18 -22.12
CA ALA A 352 19.53 -31.61 -21.94
C ALA A 352 18.32 -32.24 -22.64
N THR A 353 18.63 -33.04 -23.65
CA THR A 353 17.74 -33.89 -24.43
C THR A 353 16.88 -34.76 -23.50
N PHE A 354 15.62 -34.38 -23.29
CA PHE A 354 14.59 -35.30 -22.85
C PHE A 354 13.65 -35.55 -24.02
N LEU A 355 13.61 -36.81 -24.42
CA LEU A 355 12.68 -37.36 -25.40
C LEU A 355 11.24 -36.97 -25.04
N SER A 356 10.63 -36.12 -25.87
CA SER A 356 9.19 -36.01 -25.99
C SER A 356 8.90 -35.95 -27.47
N GLU A 357 8.19 -36.95 -27.99
CA GLU A 357 7.68 -36.96 -29.34
C GLU A 357 6.79 -35.72 -29.53
N GLU A 358 7.22 -34.78 -30.37
CA GLU A 358 6.36 -33.76 -30.96
C GLU A 358 6.14 -34.07 -32.45
N PRO A 359 4.92 -33.84 -32.96
CA PRO A 359 4.56 -34.24 -34.31
C PRO A 359 5.25 -33.35 -35.34
N VAL A 360 5.87 -34.00 -36.33
CA VAL A 360 6.52 -33.35 -37.48
C VAL A 360 5.47 -32.64 -38.33
N ILE A 361 5.40 -31.31 -38.23
CA ILE A 361 4.76 -30.48 -39.25
C ILE A 361 5.78 -30.31 -40.38
N MET A 362 5.59 -31.09 -41.46
CA MET A 362 6.34 -30.92 -42.70
C MET A 362 6.02 -29.56 -43.32
N ILE A 363 7.00 -28.66 -43.34
CA ILE A 363 7.01 -27.53 -44.26
C ILE A 363 8.26 -27.66 -45.13
N SER A 364 7.99 -27.68 -46.43
CA SER A 364 8.90 -27.95 -47.55
C SER A 364 10.15 -27.06 -47.53
N ASN A 365 11.31 -27.69 -47.76
CA ASN A 365 12.58 -27.04 -48.08
C ASN A 365 12.48 -26.23 -49.38
N SER A 366 12.92 -24.97 -49.36
CA SER A 366 13.68 -24.37 -50.47
C SER A 366 14.21 -22.98 -50.10
N GLU A 367 15.52 -22.81 -50.33
CA GLU A 367 16.26 -21.56 -50.58
C GLU A 367 16.85 -20.78 -49.38
N LEU A 368 18.11 -21.13 -49.05
CA LEU A 368 19.08 -20.21 -48.43
C LEU A 368 19.47 -19.07 -49.40
N PRO A 369 19.77 -17.88 -48.85
CA PRO A 369 20.91 -17.10 -49.33
C PRO A 369 21.95 -16.83 -48.22
N GLY A 370 23.22 -16.78 -48.64
CA GLY A 370 24.44 -16.83 -47.82
C GLY A 370 24.88 -15.55 -47.10
N PRO A 371 26.11 -15.55 -46.52
CA PRO A 371 26.51 -14.64 -45.45
C PRO A 371 26.84 -13.20 -45.89
N LEU A 372 26.58 -12.30 -44.94
CA LEU A 372 26.71 -10.84 -45.01
C LEU A 372 28.15 -10.39 -45.30
N ARG A 373 28.28 -9.53 -46.31
CA ARG A 373 29.48 -8.73 -46.59
C ARG A 373 29.58 -7.60 -45.57
N SER A 374 30.74 -7.47 -44.94
CA SER A 374 31.18 -6.27 -44.22
C SER A 374 31.81 -5.30 -45.22
N ASP A 375 31.27 -4.09 -45.33
CA ASP A 375 32.00 -2.91 -45.78
C ASP A 375 31.48 -1.72 -44.96
N GLY A 376 32.42 -0.95 -44.41
CA GLY A 376 32.16 0.11 -43.44
C GLY A 376 31.70 1.44 -44.04
N PHE A 377 31.16 2.29 -43.17
CA PHE A 377 31.56 3.67 -42.92
C PHE A 377 31.10 4.07 -41.52
#